data_AF-A0A8T3YGY8-F1
#
_entry.id   AF-A0A8T3YGY8-F1
#
_cell.length_a   1.000
_cell.length_b   1.000
_cell.length_c   1.000
_cell.angle_alpha   90.00
_cell.angle_beta   90.00
_cell.angle_gamma   90.00
#
_symmetry.space_group_name_H-M   'P 1'
#
loop_
_entity.id
_entity.type
_entity.pdbx_description
1 polymer ?
#
loop_
_entity_poly.entity_id
_entity_poly.type
_entity_poly.pdbx_seq_one_letter_code
_entity_poly.pdbx_strand_id
1 'polypeptide(L)'
;MRWLCILFLAVLASGCTAAPGSNQTQGISQDKSQQGAGQATCAGYTFASAEREISVLAGPGNAIGNEHYQRLAQALDCLAKTVDAAKISSVRQQLDRLNPDVKSVSFSAVQREIEALYNAGNTIGPEHYAKLDSQLASLGQAGYDISALRQQLETVRPLAEKTATADNPAALKDLAAINKLPECNGQMLSDPPADLGDVQEISPLGNIGVPGHTLPTPHLYFHISAGRATTNTVPLLAPGNVTITSVTSSFDELGKIDEYSIGFALCKDVYGYFNHVKGLSAGLQQALDTVPCADFTDNPGNRCAKDLFYPVNAGTEIGRVGHLQGNF
;
A
#
# COMPACT_ATOMS: atom_id res chain seq x y z
N MET A 1 -17.40 33.83 -31.26
CA MET A 1 -16.33 34.36 -32.15
C MET A 1 -15.06 33.53 -31.95
N ARG A 2 -14.47 33.08 -33.06
CA ARG A 2 -13.14 32.49 -33.25
C ARG A 2 -12.84 31.12 -32.61
N TRP A 3 -13.06 30.13 -33.47
CA TRP A 3 -12.32 28.87 -33.55
C TRP A 3 -10.87 29.13 -33.96
N LEU A 4 -9.92 28.33 -33.45
CA LEU A 4 -8.58 28.24 -34.01
C LEU A 4 -8.30 26.77 -34.37
N CYS A 5 -8.34 26.48 -35.67
CA CYS A 5 -7.74 25.31 -36.29
C CYS A 5 -6.22 25.52 -36.39
N ILE A 6 -5.41 24.50 -36.08
CA ILE A 6 -4.07 24.35 -36.65
C ILE A 6 -3.89 22.91 -37.14
N LEU A 7 -3.17 22.83 -38.25
CA LEU A 7 -3.13 21.84 -39.31
C LEU A 7 -2.09 20.73 -39.06
N PHE A 8 -2.37 19.58 -39.68
CA PHE A 8 -1.52 18.47 -40.12
C PHE A 8 0.01 18.65 -40.19
N LEU A 9 0.73 17.61 -39.76
CA LEU A 9 1.89 17.10 -40.50
C LEU A 9 1.92 15.57 -40.45
N ALA A 10 1.70 14.96 -41.61
CA ALA A 10 1.97 13.55 -41.88
C ALA A 10 3.35 13.44 -42.52
N VAL A 11 4.19 12.53 -42.03
CA VAL A 11 5.44 12.12 -42.70
C VAL A 11 5.30 10.64 -43.04
N LEU A 12 5.36 10.36 -44.34
CA LEU A 12 5.40 9.04 -44.94
C LEU A 12 6.84 8.67 -45.33
N ALA A 13 7.04 7.35 -45.37
CA ALA A 13 7.97 6.59 -46.22
C ALA A 13 9.44 6.49 -45.80
N SER A 14 9.84 5.25 -45.49
CA SER A 14 10.82 4.39 -46.22
C SER A 14 11.21 3.25 -45.27
N GLY A 15 11.15 1.95 -45.58
CA GLY A 15 11.36 1.29 -46.85
C GLY A 15 12.79 0.73 -46.90
N CYS A 16 13.07 -0.37 -46.19
CA CYS A 16 14.28 -1.18 -46.37
C CYS A 16 13.95 -2.67 -46.23
N THR A 17 14.07 -3.38 -47.35
CA THR A 17 14.00 -4.84 -47.47
C THR A 17 15.38 -5.42 -47.76
N ALA A 18 15.55 -6.67 -47.28
CA ALA A 18 16.48 -7.73 -47.69
C ALA A 18 17.87 -7.79 -47.05
N ALA A 19 18.14 -8.91 -46.35
CA ALA A 19 19.00 -9.98 -46.87
C ALA A 19 18.80 -11.30 -46.05
N PRO A 20 18.70 -12.48 -46.69
CA PRO A 20 18.68 -13.76 -46.00
C PRO A 20 20.10 -14.29 -45.80
N GLY A 21 20.55 -14.37 -44.55
CA GLY A 21 21.80 -15.02 -44.17
C GLY A 21 21.59 -16.52 -43.95
N SER A 22 21.99 -17.32 -44.93
CA SER A 22 22.18 -18.76 -44.79
C SER A 22 23.35 -19.03 -43.84
N ASN A 23 23.16 -19.81 -42.77
CA ASN A 23 24.30 -20.41 -42.09
C ASN A 23 24.06 -21.90 -41.81
N GLN A 24 25.09 -22.65 -42.19
CA GLN A 24 25.13 -24.09 -42.33
C GLN A 24 25.07 -24.79 -40.97
N THR A 25 24.18 -25.78 -40.87
CA THR A 25 24.17 -26.81 -39.84
C THR A 25 25.33 -27.80 -40.08
N GLN A 26 26.32 -27.81 -39.19
CA GLN A 26 27.25 -28.93 -39.08
C GLN A 26 26.63 -30.02 -38.21
N GLY A 27 26.49 -31.20 -38.80
CA GLY A 27 25.91 -32.38 -38.17
C GLY A 27 26.86 -33.01 -37.16
N ILE A 28 26.36 -33.19 -35.94
CA ILE A 28 26.93 -34.15 -34.99
C ILE A 28 26.09 -35.43 -35.11
N SER A 29 26.75 -36.50 -35.55
CA SER A 29 26.23 -37.86 -35.65
C SER A 29 25.72 -38.34 -34.28
N GLN A 30 24.42 -38.60 -34.17
CA GLN A 30 23.85 -39.33 -33.04
C GLN A 30 23.62 -40.79 -33.41
N ASP A 31 24.19 -41.63 -32.56
CA ASP A 31 24.09 -43.07 -32.50
C ASP A 31 22.62 -43.51 -32.33
N LYS A 32 22.10 -44.22 -33.32
CA LYS A 32 20.74 -44.77 -33.34
C LYS A 32 20.75 -46.19 -32.78
N SER A 33 20.74 -46.31 -31.47
CA SER A 33 20.17 -47.50 -30.84
C SER A 33 19.65 -47.15 -29.45
N GLN A 34 18.34 -46.91 -29.33
CA GLN A 34 17.43 -47.24 -28.21
C GLN A 34 16.07 -46.58 -28.49
N GLN A 35 15.25 -47.21 -29.36
CA GLN A 35 13.84 -46.84 -29.54
C GLN A 35 12.99 -47.55 -28.47
N GLY A 36 12.60 -46.80 -27.44
CA GLY A 36 11.57 -47.19 -26.48
C GLY A 36 10.80 -45.93 -26.08
N ALA A 37 9.46 -45.99 -26.15
CA ALA A 37 8.46 -44.99 -25.74
C ALA A 37 8.83 -43.51 -26.01
N GLY A 38 8.23 -42.91 -27.05
CA GLY A 38 8.43 -41.50 -27.41
C GLY A 38 8.33 -40.58 -26.18
N GLN A 39 9.48 -40.06 -25.75
CA GLN A 39 9.54 -39.12 -24.63
C GLN A 39 8.85 -37.82 -25.05
N ALA A 40 7.97 -37.31 -24.21
CA ALA A 40 7.32 -36.02 -24.44
C ALA A 40 8.38 -34.92 -24.59
N THR A 41 8.31 -34.16 -25.68
CA THR A 41 9.19 -33.03 -25.95
C THR A 41 8.41 -31.72 -25.88
N CYS A 42 8.96 -30.72 -25.20
CA CYS A 42 8.40 -29.39 -25.07
C CYS A 42 9.43 -28.35 -25.49
N ALA A 43 9.12 -27.53 -26.49
CA ALA A 43 10.05 -26.52 -27.03
C ALA A 43 11.45 -27.08 -27.39
N GLY A 44 11.51 -28.34 -27.86
CA GLY A 44 12.77 -29.02 -28.18
C GLY A 44 13.47 -29.72 -27.01
N TYR A 45 12.91 -29.63 -25.79
CA TYR A 45 13.45 -30.28 -24.59
C TYR A 45 12.71 -31.56 -24.24
N THR A 46 13.46 -32.63 -23.95
CA THR A 46 13.00 -33.69 -23.03
C THR A 46 13.32 -33.30 -21.60
N PHE A 47 12.65 -33.91 -20.61
CA PHE A 47 12.97 -33.67 -19.20
C PHE A 47 14.46 -33.89 -18.88
N ALA A 48 15.05 -34.99 -19.37
CA ALA A 48 16.46 -35.29 -19.14
C ALA A 48 17.41 -34.25 -19.75
N SER A 49 17.03 -33.65 -20.90
CA SER A 49 17.83 -32.57 -21.50
C SER A 49 17.73 -31.26 -20.71
N ALA A 50 16.53 -30.90 -20.23
CA ALA A 50 16.33 -29.70 -19.43
C ALA A 50 17.03 -29.80 -18.07
N GLU A 51 16.89 -30.95 -17.39
CA GLU A 51 17.57 -31.24 -16.12
C GLU A 51 19.09 -31.15 -16.26
N ARG A 52 19.65 -31.74 -17.32
CA ARG A 52 21.10 -31.68 -17.58
C ARG A 52 21.58 -30.25 -17.82
N GLU A 53 20.86 -29.48 -18.63
CA GLU A 53 21.23 -28.10 -18.94
C GLU A 53 21.18 -27.21 -17.69
N ILE A 54 20.12 -27.33 -16.88
CA ILE A 54 19.98 -26.63 -15.60
C ILE A 54 21.09 -27.04 -14.62
N SER A 55 21.42 -28.33 -14.53
CA SER A 55 22.49 -28.81 -13.67
C SER A 55 23.87 -28.25 -14.06
N VAL A 56 24.16 -28.14 -15.36
CA VAL A 56 25.41 -27.50 -15.84
C VAL A 56 25.41 -26.01 -15.48
N LEU A 57 24.30 -25.31 -15.71
CA LEU A 57 24.19 -23.88 -15.42
C LEU A 57 24.25 -23.58 -13.92
N ALA A 58 23.85 -24.53 -13.06
CA ALA A 58 24.01 -24.44 -11.62
C ALA A 58 25.45 -24.65 -11.11
N GLY A 59 26.40 -24.97 -12.01
CA GLY A 59 27.82 -25.06 -11.69
C GLY A 59 28.42 -23.70 -11.27
N PRO A 60 29.46 -23.71 -10.42
CA PRO A 60 30.08 -22.48 -9.92
C PRO A 60 30.67 -21.65 -11.08
N GLY A 61 30.42 -20.34 -11.04
CA GLY A 61 30.92 -19.36 -12.02
C GLY A 61 30.10 -19.24 -13.30
N ASN A 62 29.04 -20.03 -13.45
CA ASN A 62 28.11 -19.90 -14.57
C ASN A 62 27.03 -18.84 -14.28
N ALA A 63 26.57 -18.17 -15.32
CA ALA A 63 25.44 -17.25 -15.29
C ALA A 63 24.51 -17.57 -16.47
N ILE A 64 23.21 -17.39 -16.27
CA ILE A 64 22.20 -17.55 -17.30
C ILE A 64 21.60 -16.18 -17.64
N GLY A 65 21.43 -15.87 -18.92
CA GLY A 65 20.73 -14.65 -19.35
C GLY A 65 19.21 -14.78 -19.25
N ASN A 66 18.49 -13.66 -19.17
CA ASN A 66 17.03 -13.63 -19.01
C ASN A 66 16.29 -14.46 -20.07
N GLU A 67 16.68 -14.34 -21.34
CA GLU A 67 16.05 -15.09 -22.45
C GLU A 67 16.21 -16.61 -22.29
N HIS A 68 17.39 -17.04 -21.84
CA HIS A 68 17.70 -18.45 -21.63
C HIS A 68 16.95 -19.00 -20.40
N TYR A 69 16.87 -18.23 -19.32
CA TYR A 69 16.05 -18.57 -18.16
C TYR A 69 14.58 -18.77 -18.54
N GLN A 70 13.99 -17.81 -19.26
CA GLN A 70 12.60 -17.87 -19.70
C GLN A 70 12.33 -19.10 -20.58
N ARG A 71 13.26 -19.44 -21.48
CA ARG A 71 13.15 -20.63 -22.33
C ARG A 71 13.10 -21.92 -21.52
N LEU A 72 13.97 -22.07 -20.52
CA LEU A 72 13.98 -23.26 -19.65
C LEU A 72 12.75 -23.33 -18.75
N ALA A 73 12.28 -22.18 -18.25
CA ALA A 73 11.07 -22.09 -17.45
C ALA A 73 9.84 -22.57 -18.24
N GLN A 74 9.65 -22.06 -19.46
CA GLN A 74 8.57 -22.47 -20.35
C GLN A 74 8.65 -23.96 -20.72
N ALA A 75 9.85 -24.49 -20.92
CA ALA A 75 10.04 -25.92 -21.18
C ALA A 75 9.58 -26.78 -19.98
N LEU A 76 9.93 -26.40 -18.74
CA LEU A 76 9.49 -27.10 -17.53
C LEU A 76 7.97 -27.01 -17.32
N ASP A 77 7.36 -25.86 -17.56
CA ASP A 77 5.90 -25.68 -17.42
C ASP A 77 5.11 -26.55 -18.41
N CYS A 78 5.65 -26.73 -19.61
CA CYS A 78 5.08 -27.65 -20.59
C CYS A 78 5.29 -29.13 -20.18
N LEU A 79 6.50 -29.50 -19.75
CA LEU A 79 6.83 -30.86 -19.34
C LEU A 79 6.03 -31.31 -18.11
N ALA A 80 5.66 -30.38 -17.22
CA ALA A 80 4.83 -30.61 -16.04
C ALA A 80 3.49 -31.31 -16.35
N LYS A 81 3.01 -31.24 -17.59
CA LYS A 81 1.78 -31.91 -18.03
C LYS A 81 1.94 -33.42 -18.20
N THR A 82 3.17 -33.91 -18.32
CA THR A 82 3.48 -35.30 -18.71
C THR A 82 4.53 -35.97 -17.83
N VAL A 83 5.26 -35.19 -17.04
CA VAL A 83 6.31 -35.65 -16.13
C VAL A 83 5.80 -35.57 -14.69
N ASP A 84 6.27 -36.49 -13.85
CA ASP A 84 6.00 -36.49 -12.42
C ASP A 84 6.26 -35.11 -11.77
N ALA A 85 5.29 -34.66 -10.98
CA ALA A 85 5.29 -33.32 -10.39
C ALA A 85 6.46 -33.11 -9.42
N ALA A 86 6.89 -34.14 -8.68
CA ALA A 86 8.01 -34.02 -7.75
C ALA A 86 9.34 -33.82 -8.50
N LYS A 87 9.53 -34.51 -9.63
CA LYS A 87 10.69 -34.32 -10.50
C LYS A 87 10.74 -32.91 -11.10
N ILE A 88 9.61 -32.42 -11.59
CA ILE A 88 9.50 -31.05 -12.13
C ILE A 88 9.77 -30.01 -11.05
N SER A 89 9.19 -30.17 -9.86
CA SER A 89 9.40 -29.25 -8.74
C SER A 89 10.88 -29.17 -8.34
N SER A 90 11.58 -30.31 -8.29
CA SER A 90 13.01 -30.36 -7.95
C SER A 90 13.87 -29.58 -8.95
N VAL A 91 13.63 -29.78 -10.25
CA VAL A 91 14.39 -29.11 -11.31
C VAL A 91 14.02 -27.62 -11.42
N ARG A 92 12.76 -27.27 -11.17
CA ARG A 92 12.31 -25.86 -11.15
C ARG A 92 12.99 -25.05 -10.04
N GLN A 93 13.12 -25.62 -8.85
CA GLN A 93 13.86 -25.00 -7.75
C GLN A 93 15.33 -24.74 -8.10
N GLN A 94 15.96 -25.61 -8.89
CA GLN A 94 17.34 -25.39 -9.35
C GLN A 94 17.40 -24.25 -10.38
N LEU A 95 16.46 -24.19 -11.33
CA LEU A 95 16.38 -23.11 -12.30
C LEU A 95 16.13 -21.76 -11.62
N ASP A 96 15.23 -21.69 -10.63
CA ASP A 96 14.87 -20.44 -9.95
C ASP A 96 16.05 -19.81 -9.19
N ARG A 97 17.00 -20.63 -8.71
CA ARG A 97 18.28 -20.13 -8.12
C ARG A 97 19.18 -19.44 -9.13
N LEU A 98 18.96 -19.69 -10.43
CA LEU A 98 19.70 -19.08 -11.52
C LEU A 98 18.98 -17.86 -12.09
N ASN A 99 17.80 -17.48 -11.57
CA ASN A 99 17.03 -16.38 -12.13
C ASN A 99 17.85 -15.07 -12.14
N PRO A 100 18.16 -14.51 -13.32
CA PRO A 100 19.00 -13.32 -13.44
C PRO A 100 18.31 -12.02 -12.95
N ASP A 101 16.98 -12.00 -12.89
CA ASP A 101 16.22 -10.90 -12.29
C ASP A 101 16.20 -10.99 -10.75
N VAL A 102 16.40 -12.19 -10.21
CA VAL A 102 16.78 -12.37 -8.80
C VAL A 102 18.28 -12.13 -8.72
N LYS A 103 18.71 -10.86 -8.75
CA LYS A 103 20.04 -10.48 -8.27
C LYS A 103 20.25 -11.20 -6.95
N SER A 104 21.16 -12.19 -6.92
CA SER A 104 21.34 -13.13 -5.80
C SER A 104 21.08 -12.44 -4.47
N VAL A 105 19.89 -12.65 -3.90
CA VAL A 105 19.52 -12.00 -2.65
C VAL A 105 20.36 -12.66 -1.58
N SER A 106 21.48 -12.05 -1.24
CA SER A 106 22.38 -12.57 -0.23
C SER A 106 21.70 -12.39 1.12
N PHE A 107 21.40 -13.51 1.81
CA PHE A 107 20.86 -13.48 3.18
C PHE A 107 21.69 -12.54 4.06
N SER A 108 23.02 -12.63 3.98
CA SER A 108 23.93 -11.78 4.76
C SER A 108 23.84 -10.29 4.40
N ALA A 109 23.49 -9.95 3.16
CA ALA A 109 23.33 -8.56 2.74
C ALA A 109 22.01 -7.98 3.26
N VAL A 110 20.91 -8.72 3.08
CA VAL A 110 19.59 -8.33 3.59
C VAL A 110 19.60 -8.23 5.12
N GLN A 111 20.23 -9.20 5.79
CA GLN A 111 20.42 -9.18 7.24
C GLN A 111 21.18 -7.92 7.70
N ARG A 112 22.36 -7.64 7.12
CA ARG A 112 23.15 -6.45 7.49
C ARG A 112 22.38 -5.15 7.27
N GLU A 113 21.60 -5.08 6.20
CA GLU A 113 20.80 -3.89 5.88
C GLU A 113 19.68 -3.69 6.92
N ILE A 114 18.89 -4.73 7.21
CA ILE A 114 17.81 -4.67 8.22
C ILE A 114 18.38 -4.37 9.62
N GLU A 115 19.45 -5.05 10.03
CA GLU A 115 20.08 -4.84 11.33
C GLU A 115 20.65 -3.42 11.46
N ALA A 116 21.27 -2.87 10.41
CA ALA A 116 21.78 -1.51 10.42
C ALA A 116 20.65 -0.48 10.58
N LEU A 117 19.53 -0.68 9.88
CA LEU A 117 18.34 0.18 9.99
C LEU A 117 17.72 0.09 11.39
N TYR A 118 17.57 -1.13 11.91
CA TYR A 118 17.04 -1.42 13.23
C TYR A 118 17.87 -0.77 14.34
N ASN A 119 19.18 -1.01 14.34
CA ASN A 119 20.09 -0.51 15.37
C ASN A 119 20.25 1.02 15.33
N ALA A 120 20.08 1.63 14.16
CA ALA A 120 20.09 3.09 14.02
C ALA A 120 18.79 3.75 14.50
N GLY A 121 17.72 2.97 14.76
CA GLY A 121 16.40 3.51 15.09
C GLY A 121 15.75 4.27 13.93
N ASN A 122 16.19 4.02 12.70
CA ASN A 122 15.70 4.72 11.51
C ASN A 122 14.39 4.11 11.02
N THR A 123 13.55 4.95 10.42
CA THR A 123 12.44 4.48 9.58
C THR A 123 12.86 4.58 8.13
N ILE A 124 12.36 3.67 7.30
CA ILE A 124 12.65 3.64 5.85
C ILE A 124 11.41 4.03 5.05
N GLY A 125 11.60 4.43 3.78
CA GLY A 125 10.50 4.77 2.88
C GLY A 125 9.72 3.53 2.40
N PRO A 126 8.46 3.68 1.95
CA PRO A 126 7.60 2.55 1.55
C PRO A 126 8.20 1.66 0.47
N GLU A 127 8.82 2.25 -0.55
CA GLU A 127 9.47 1.49 -1.63
C GLU A 127 10.66 0.65 -1.13
N HIS A 128 11.40 1.18 -0.16
CA HIS A 128 12.54 0.47 0.43
C HIS A 128 12.06 -0.68 1.32
N TYR A 129 11.00 -0.44 2.11
CA TYR A 129 10.37 -1.48 2.91
C TYR A 129 9.81 -2.62 2.04
N ALA A 130 9.04 -2.31 1.00
CA ALA A 130 8.48 -3.29 0.08
C ALA A 130 9.57 -4.13 -0.62
N LYS A 131 10.70 -3.50 -0.96
CA LYS A 131 11.87 -4.20 -1.51
C LYS A 131 12.45 -5.19 -0.50
N LEU A 132 12.69 -4.78 0.75
CA LEU A 132 13.24 -5.65 1.79
C LEU A 132 12.29 -6.79 2.15
N ASP A 133 10.98 -6.53 2.20
CA ASP A 133 9.96 -7.56 2.45
C ASP A 133 9.92 -8.60 1.33
N SER A 134 9.92 -8.15 0.07
CA SER A 134 10.00 -9.04 -1.10
C SER A 134 11.28 -9.90 -1.10
N GLN A 135 12.41 -9.31 -0.70
CA GLN A 135 13.68 -10.04 -0.57
C GLN A 135 13.64 -11.07 0.57
N LEU A 136 13.07 -10.73 1.73
CA LEU A 136 12.85 -11.69 2.82
C LEU A 136 11.91 -12.82 2.41
N ALA A 137 10.82 -12.53 1.70
CA ALA A 137 9.90 -13.55 1.19
C ALA A 137 10.62 -14.54 0.27
N SER A 138 11.47 -14.03 -0.63
CA SER A 138 12.30 -14.86 -1.52
C SER A 138 13.29 -15.74 -0.74
N LEU A 139 13.90 -15.20 0.32
CA LEU A 139 14.79 -15.97 1.21
C LEU A 139 14.02 -17.06 1.99
N GLY A 140 12.81 -16.76 2.46
CA GLY A 140 11.94 -17.75 3.12
C GLY A 140 11.56 -18.89 2.17
N GLN A 141 11.21 -18.59 0.92
CA GLN A 141 10.95 -19.60 -0.11
C GLN A 141 12.18 -20.46 -0.43
N ALA A 142 13.38 -19.90 -0.29
CA ALA A 142 14.64 -20.64 -0.43
C ALA A 142 15.03 -21.46 0.83
N GLY A 143 14.22 -21.43 1.89
CA GLY A 143 14.39 -22.25 3.09
C GLY A 143 15.20 -21.61 4.21
N TYR A 144 15.52 -20.31 4.13
CA TYR A 144 16.16 -19.60 5.23
C TYR A 144 15.16 -19.28 6.36
N ASP A 145 15.62 -19.34 7.61
CA ASP A 145 14.85 -18.79 8.74
C ASP A 145 14.94 -17.26 8.72
N ILE A 146 13.82 -16.61 8.44
CA ILE A 146 13.68 -15.16 8.32
C ILE A 146 12.85 -14.55 9.46
N SER A 147 12.47 -15.33 10.47
CA SER A 147 11.51 -14.92 11.52
C SER A 147 11.99 -13.67 12.28
N ALA A 148 13.24 -13.70 12.75
CA ALA A 148 13.86 -12.57 13.44
C ALA A 148 14.01 -11.32 12.55
N LEU A 149 14.40 -11.52 11.28
CA LEU A 149 14.56 -10.41 10.33
C LEU A 149 13.22 -9.76 9.97
N ARG A 150 12.14 -10.54 9.85
CA ARG A 150 10.79 -9.99 9.67
C ARG A 150 10.37 -9.15 10.86
N GLN A 151 10.59 -9.63 12.07
CA GLN A 151 10.26 -8.87 13.28
C GLN A 151 11.04 -7.54 13.34
N GLN A 152 12.33 -7.55 12.97
CA GLN A 152 13.13 -6.33 12.90
C GLN A 152 12.65 -5.38 11.80
N LEU A 153 12.32 -5.90 10.61
CA LEU A 153 11.81 -5.10 9.49
C LEU A 153 10.51 -4.36 9.86
N GLU A 154 9.62 -4.99 10.63
CA GLU A 154 8.38 -4.35 11.13
C GLU A 154 8.64 -3.12 11.99
N THR A 155 9.73 -3.10 12.77
CA THR A 155 10.02 -1.97 13.64
C THR A 155 10.53 -0.73 12.89
N VAL A 156 11.13 -0.93 11.72
CA VAL A 156 11.65 0.15 10.85
C VAL A 156 10.66 0.54 9.76
N ARG A 157 9.47 -0.08 9.75
CA ARG A 157 8.38 0.17 8.80
C ARG A 157 8.11 1.68 8.67
N PRO A 158 7.92 2.20 7.44
CA PRO A 158 7.72 3.62 7.20
C PRO A 158 6.65 4.17 8.12
N LEU A 159 6.87 5.37 8.68
CA LEU A 159 5.84 6.02 9.49
C LEU A 159 4.55 6.14 8.70
N ALA A 160 4.60 6.49 7.40
CA ALA A 160 3.46 6.54 6.47
C ALA A 160 2.71 5.21 6.29
N GLU A 161 3.34 4.06 6.56
CA GLU A 161 2.70 2.74 6.50
C GLU A 161 2.26 2.25 7.88
N LYS A 162 3.01 2.60 8.93
CA LYS A 162 2.54 2.54 10.33
C LYS A 162 1.29 3.41 10.52
N THR A 163 1.17 4.47 9.72
CA THR A 163 0.07 5.43 9.63
C THR A 163 -0.72 5.33 8.32
N ALA A 164 -0.54 4.30 7.48
CA ALA A 164 -1.48 4.02 6.37
C ALA A 164 -2.86 3.60 6.92
N THR A 165 -2.96 3.47 8.23
CA THR A 165 -4.20 3.37 8.99
C THR A 165 -4.51 4.59 9.89
N ALA A 166 -3.69 5.65 9.84
CA ALA A 166 -3.82 6.87 10.64
C ALA A 166 -3.99 8.16 9.79
N ASP A 167 -3.74 8.13 8.49
CA ASP A 167 -4.08 9.26 7.59
C ASP A 167 -5.57 9.26 7.17
N ASN A 168 -6.30 8.18 7.47
CA ASN A 168 -7.76 8.19 7.51
C ASN A 168 -8.22 7.69 8.89
N PRO A 169 -8.35 8.57 9.90
CA PRO A 169 -8.85 8.18 11.22
C PRO A 169 -10.30 7.63 11.18
N ALA A 170 -10.97 7.67 10.03
CA ALA A 170 -12.29 7.08 9.82
C ALA A 170 -12.29 5.59 9.44
N ALA A 171 -11.13 5.01 9.09
CA ALA A 171 -11.09 3.60 8.65
C ALA A 171 -11.36 2.66 9.85
N LEU A 172 -12.61 2.21 9.98
CA LEU A 172 -12.95 1.14 10.91
C LEU A 172 -12.16 -0.12 10.56
N LYS A 173 -11.33 -0.60 11.49
CA LYS A 173 -10.52 -1.81 11.31
C LYS A 173 -11.24 -3.08 11.76
N ASP A 174 -12.22 -2.94 12.64
CA ASP A 174 -12.94 -4.06 13.24
C ASP A 174 -14.18 -4.43 12.40
N LEU A 175 -14.11 -5.58 11.74
CA LEU A 175 -15.25 -6.17 11.00
C LEU A 175 -16.49 -6.35 11.88
N ALA A 176 -16.33 -6.60 13.18
CA ALA A 176 -17.46 -6.71 14.09
C ALA A 176 -18.14 -5.35 14.34
N ALA A 177 -17.37 -4.26 14.39
CA ALA A 177 -17.91 -2.90 14.45
C ALA A 177 -18.60 -2.51 13.14
N ILE A 178 -18.00 -2.84 11.98
CA ILE A 178 -18.60 -2.59 10.66
C ILE A 178 -19.96 -3.30 10.54
N ASN A 179 -20.06 -4.54 11.00
CA ASN A 179 -21.31 -5.31 10.92
C ASN A 179 -22.46 -4.73 11.77
N LYS A 180 -22.17 -3.82 12.72
CA LYS A 180 -23.20 -3.10 13.49
C LYS A 180 -23.75 -1.88 12.76
N LEU A 181 -23.07 -1.40 11.72
CA LEU A 181 -23.50 -0.24 10.94
C LEU A 181 -24.65 -0.59 9.98
N PRO A 182 -25.52 0.38 9.65
CA PRO A 182 -26.56 0.18 8.65
C PRO A 182 -25.98 -0.01 7.25
N GLU A 183 -26.74 -0.69 6.39
CA GLU A 183 -26.46 -0.75 4.95
C GLU A 183 -26.60 0.64 4.30
N CYS A 184 -25.85 0.89 3.22
CA CYS A 184 -25.82 2.19 2.52
C CYS A 184 -27.04 2.49 1.64
N ASN A 185 -28.23 2.04 2.06
CA ASN A 185 -29.46 2.14 1.28
C ASN A 185 -30.09 3.54 1.39
N GLY A 186 -29.55 4.50 0.62
CA GLY A 186 -30.10 5.87 0.51
C GLY A 186 -29.73 6.80 1.66
N GLN A 187 -28.75 6.42 2.49
CA GLN A 187 -28.18 7.31 3.51
C GLN A 187 -27.44 8.46 2.82
N MET A 188 -27.56 9.68 3.37
CA MET A 188 -26.93 10.87 2.82
C MET A 188 -26.34 11.75 3.93
N LEU A 189 -25.28 12.47 3.58
CA LEU A 189 -24.82 13.63 4.33
C LEU A 189 -25.69 14.82 3.91
N SER A 190 -26.81 15.04 4.60
CA SER A 190 -27.83 16.03 4.24
C SER A 190 -27.55 17.44 4.77
N ASP A 191 -26.74 17.54 5.81
CA ASP A 191 -26.57 18.78 6.57
C ASP A 191 -25.11 19.25 6.49
N PRO A 192 -24.85 20.56 6.42
CA PRO A 192 -23.48 21.06 6.45
C PRO A 192 -22.87 20.84 7.84
N PRO A 193 -21.56 20.53 7.94
CA PRO A 193 -20.92 20.25 9.23
C PRO A 193 -20.72 21.51 10.10
N ALA A 194 -21.03 22.70 9.58
CA ALA A 194 -21.08 23.95 10.30
C ALA A 194 -22.10 24.87 9.60
N ASP A 195 -22.51 25.97 10.25
CA ASP A 195 -23.28 27.01 9.57
C ASP A 195 -22.44 27.59 8.42
N LEU A 196 -22.96 27.53 7.19
CA LEU A 196 -22.24 28.03 6.02
C LEU A 196 -22.02 29.55 6.07
N GLY A 197 -22.79 30.28 6.89
CA GLY A 197 -22.54 31.70 7.17
C GLY A 197 -21.24 31.95 7.94
N ASP A 198 -20.74 30.95 8.67
CA ASP A 198 -19.46 30.99 9.40
C ASP A 198 -18.28 30.47 8.56
N VAL A 199 -18.54 29.84 7.40
CA VAL A 199 -17.51 29.28 6.51
C VAL A 199 -17.10 30.33 5.47
N GLN A 200 -15.82 30.70 5.49
CA GLN A 200 -15.24 31.69 4.57
C GLN A 200 -14.84 31.08 3.22
N GLU A 201 -14.31 29.86 3.27
CA GLU A 201 -13.81 29.15 2.09
C GLU A 201 -13.96 27.63 2.29
N ILE A 202 -14.23 26.92 1.20
CA ILE A 202 -14.14 25.46 1.16
C ILE A 202 -13.05 25.09 0.14
N SER A 203 -11.96 24.48 0.61
CA SER A 203 -10.94 23.94 -0.30
C SER A 203 -11.34 22.52 -0.73
N PRO A 204 -11.38 22.23 -2.05
CA PRO A 204 -11.81 20.94 -2.56
C PRO A 204 -10.78 19.83 -2.28
N LEU A 205 -11.19 18.58 -2.53
CA LEU A 205 -10.30 17.43 -2.53
C LEU A 205 -9.13 17.65 -3.50
N GLY A 206 -7.96 17.16 -3.11
CA GLY A 206 -6.74 17.29 -3.90
C GLY A 206 -6.06 18.65 -3.79
N ASN A 207 -6.41 19.46 -2.79
CA ASN A 207 -5.71 20.71 -2.54
C ASN A 207 -4.22 20.48 -2.22
N ILE A 208 -3.36 21.41 -2.63
CA ILE A 208 -1.92 21.40 -2.32
C ILE A 208 -1.64 22.60 -1.41
N GLY A 209 -1.13 22.35 -0.21
CA GLY A 209 -0.95 23.34 0.85
C GLY A 209 0.43 23.22 1.51
N VAL A 210 1.48 23.67 0.84
CA VAL A 210 2.86 23.70 1.37
C VAL A 210 2.92 24.62 2.61
N PRO A 211 3.63 24.27 3.70
CA PRO A 211 4.52 23.11 3.84
C PRO A 211 3.85 21.80 4.27
N GLY A 212 2.60 21.82 4.73
CA GLY A 212 1.94 20.64 5.31
C GLY A 212 1.61 19.56 4.27
N HIS A 213 1.17 19.95 3.08
CA HIS A 213 0.79 19.04 2.00
C HIS A 213 1.47 19.44 0.69
N THR A 214 2.53 18.70 0.30
CA THR A 214 3.21 18.83 -1.00
C THR A 214 2.61 17.94 -2.08
N LEU A 215 1.69 17.03 -1.71
CA LEU A 215 0.89 16.20 -2.59
C LEU A 215 -0.61 16.52 -2.38
N PRO A 216 -1.48 16.26 -3.37
CA PRO A 216 -2.92 16.49 -3.25
C PRO A 216 -3.54 15.81 -2.02
N THR A 217 -4.28 16.56 -1.19
CA THR A 217 -4.92 16.01 0.01
C THR A 217 -6.10 15.08 -0.31
N PRO A 218 -6.30 13.99 0.46
CA PRO A 218 -7.46 13.13 0.31
C PRO A 218 -8.72 13.66 1.02
N HIS A 219 -8.67 14.87 1.59
CA HIS A 219 -9.76 15.47 2.37
C HIS A 219 -10.03 16.94 1.97
N LEU A 220 -11.27 17.37 2.26
CA LEU A 220 -11.78 18.73 2.10
C LEU A 220 -11.38 19.58 3.31
N TYR A 221 -11.33 20.91 3.14
CA TYR A 221 -11.18 21.84 4.25
C TYR A 221 -12.35 22.81 4.32
N PHE A 222 -12.89 23.02 5.51
CA PHE A 222 -13.81 24.12 5.80
C PHE A 222 -13.06 25.20 6.58
N HIS A 223 -12.83 26.35 5.96
CA HIS A 223 -12.13 27.47 6.59
C HIS A 223 -13.13 28.39 7.29
N ILE A 224 -13.03 28.49 8.61
CA ILE A 224 -13.79 29.42 9.46
C ILE A 224 -13.08 30.76 9.60
N SER A 225 -11.76 30.78 9.42
CA SER A 225 -10.97 32.01 9.38
C SER A 225 -9.64 31.81 8.66
N ALA A 226 -9.01 32.90 8.26
CA ALA A 226 -7.58 32.87 7.94
C ALA A 226 -6.82 32.37 9.18
N GLY A 227 -6.11 31.24 9.07
CA GLY A 227 -5.42 30.60 10.20
C GLY A 227 -4.67 31.58 11.10
N ARG A 228 -4.74 31.37 12.41
CA ARG A 228 -4.20 32.22 13.49
C ARG A 228 -4.81 33.63 13.59
N ALA A 229 -5.83 33.99 12.82
CA ALA A 229 -6.45 35.31 12.88
C ALA A 229 -7.45 35.47 14.04
N THR A 230 -8.02 34.39 14.56
CA THR A 230 -9.05 34.44 15.61
C THR A 230 -9.00 33.21 16.52
N THR A 231 -9.47 33.37 17.75
CA THR A 231 -9.71 32.28 18.71
C THR A 231 -11.18 31.84 18.74
N ASN A 232 -12.02 32.40 17.87
CA ASN A 232 -13.44 32.04 17.80
C ASN A 232 -13.59 30.58 17.38
N THR A 233 -14.59 29.91 17.97
CA THR A 233 -14.98 28.56 17.59
C THR A 233 -16.47 28.54 17.24
N VAL A 234 -16.82 27.71 16.27
CA VAL A 234 -18.20 27.51 15.82
C VAL A 234 -18.64 26.07 16.10
N PRO A 235 -19.96 25.81 16.26
CA PRO A 235 -20.47 24.45 16.43
C PRO A 235 -20.10 23.57 15.23
N LEU A 236 -19.59 22.36 15.53
CA LEU A 236 -19.44 21.28 14.58
C LEU A 236 -20.68 20.39 14.67
N LEU A 237 -21.39 20.27 13.56
CA LEU A 237 -22.65 19.55 13.45
C LEU A 237 -22.44 18.21 12.74
N ALA A 238 -23.22 17.20 13.12
CA ALA A 238 -23.26 15.94 12.42
C ALA A 238 -23.84 16.14 11.00
N PRO A 239 -23.11 15.77 9.93
CA PRO A 239 -23.53 16.05 8.55
C PRO A 239 -24.69 15.17 8.06
N GLY A 240 -25.11 14.20 8.85
CA GLY A 240 -26.18 13.25 8.54
C GLY A 240 -26.47 12.39 9.77
N ASN A 241 -27.33 11.39 9.61
CA ASN A 241 -27.52 10.36 10.64
C ASN A 241 -26.31 9.42 10.62
N VAL A 242 -25.35 9.67 11.49
CA VAL A 242 -24.05 8.98 11.52
C VAL A 242 -23.85 8.27 12.85
N THR A 243 -22.95 7.29 12.86
CA THR A 243 -22.41 6.72 14.10
C THR A 243 -21.01 7.26 14.29
N ILE A 244 -20.74 7.89 15.43
CA ILE A 244 -19.36 8.21 15.84
C ILE A 244 -18.68 6.89 16.23
N THR A 245 -17.56 6.62 15.59
CA THR A 245 -16.84 5.34 15.67
C THR A 245 -15.57 5.43 16.49
N SER A 246 -14.93 6.61 16.49
CA SER A 246 -13.69 6.83 17.21
C SER A 246 -13.55 8.31 17.58
N VAL A 247 -12.92 8.58 18.72
CA VAL A 247 -12.42 9.91 19.06
C VAL A 247 -10.97 9.76 19.51
N THR A 248 -10.09 10.49 18.85
CA THR A 248 -8.68 10.59 19.22
C THR A 248 -8.41 11.97 19.79
N SER A 249 -7.86 12.05 21.01
CA SER A 249 -7.38 13.30 21.59
C SER A 249 -5.87 13.44 21.45
N SER A 250 -5.41 14.66 21.22
CA SER A 250 -4.02 15.09 21.22
C SER A 250 -3.94 16.53 21.74
N PHE A 251 -2.73 17.07 21.94
CA PHE A 251 -2.58 18.50 22.16
C PHE A 251 -2.53 19.23 20.82
N ASP A 252 -3.12 20.43 20.74
CA ASP A 252 -2.96 21.30 19.57
C ASP A 252 -1.49 21.66 19.31
N GLU A 253 -1.19 22.17 18.12
CA GLU A 253 0.19 22.56 17.72
C GLU A 253 0.84 23.59 18.67
N LEU A 254 0.03 24.26 19.50
CA LEU A 254 0.47 25.25 20.47
C LEU A 254 0.63 24.67 21.89
N GLY A 255 0.26 23.40 22.10
CA GLY A 255 0.35 22.68 23.37
C GLY A 255 -0.56 23.20 24.47
N LYS A 256 -1.65 23.89 24.11
CA LYS A 256 -2.48 24.66 25.05
C LYS A 256 -3.91 24.15 25.19
N ILE A 257 -4.43 23.50 24.15
CA ILE A 257 -5.82 23.05 24.11
C ILE A 257 -5.85 21.62 23.59
N ASP A 258 -6.75 20.80 24.14
CA ASP A 258 -7.03 19.47 23.60
C ASP A 258 -7.60 19.60 22.19
N GLU A 259 -7.01 18.87 21.27
CA GLU A 259 -7.44 18.74 19.89
C GLU A 259 -7.92 17.32 19.66
N TYR A 260 -9.10 17.21 19.06
CA TYR A 260 -9.74 15.95 18.77
C TYR A 260 -9.84 15.71 17.27
N SER A 261 -9.68 14.45 16.90
CA SER A 261 -10.16 13.91 15.63
C SER A 261 -11.36 13.01 15.91
N ILE A 262 -12.48 13.23 15.23
CA ILE A 262 -13.72 12.47 15.39
C ILE A 262 -13.94 11.65 14.12
N GLY A 263 -13.84 10.32 14.21
CA GLY A 263 -14.21 9.40 13.14
C GLY A 263 -15.70 9.07 13.20
N PHE A 264 -16.35 9.00 12.04
CA PHE A 264 -17.75 8.63 11.92
C PHE A 264 -18.00 7.72 10.71
N ALA A 265 -19.11 6.99 10.78
CA ALA A 265 -19.64 6.19 9.69
C ALA A 265 -21.09 6.57 9.41
N LEU A 266 -21.40 6.79 8.13
CA LEU A 266 -22.78 6.94 7.66
C LEU A 266 -23.45 5.57 7.46
N CYS A 267 -22.67 4.60 6.98
CA CYS A 267 -23.09 3.22 6.71
C CYS A 267 -21.84 2.33 6.56
N LYS A 268 -22.02 1.04 6.25
CA LYS A 268 -20.93 0.06 6.09
C LYS A 268 -19.83 0.40 5.09
N ASP A 269 -20.08 1.29 4.13
CA ASP A 269 -19.12 1.64 3.07
C ASP A 269 -18.68 3.10 3.08
N VAL A 270 -19.33 3.95 3.89
CA VAL A 270 -19.12 5.40 3.87
C VAL A 270 -18.68 5.89 5.24
N TYR A 271 -17.43 6.31 5.29
CA TYR A 271 -16.72 6.76 6.49
C TYR A 271 -16.17 8.16 6.27
N GLY A 272 -16.07 8.93 7.34
CA GLY A 272 -15.44 10.25 7.32
C GLY A 272 -14.89 10.61 8.68
N TYR A 273 -14.15 11.70 8.73
CA TYR A 273 -13.65 12.23 9.99
C TYR A 273 -13.67 13.74 9.97
N PHE A 274 -13.69 14.32 11.17
CA PHE A 274 -13.37 15.71 11.40
C PHE A 274 -12.03 15.78 12.12
N ASN A 275 -11.15 16.67 11.67
CA ASN A 275 -9.90 16.95 12.37
C ASN A 275 -9.95 18.34 13.01
N HIS A 276 -8.96 18.67 13.84
CA HIS A 276 -8.84 19.99 14.46
C HIS A 276 -10.08 20.41 15.28
N VAL A 277 -10.81 19.45 15.84
CA VAL A 277 -11.94 19.73 16.72
C VAL A 277 -11.39 20.20 18.08
N LYS A 278 -11.80 21.38 18.53
CA LYS A 278 -11.25 22.08 19.71
C LYS A 278 -12.02 21.82 21.00
N GLY A 279 -13.11 21.06 20.91
CA GLY A 279 -13.93 20.67 22.05
C GLY A 279 -15.04 19.72 21.61
N LEU A 280 -15.50 18.88 22.53
CA LEU A 280 -16.57 17.92 22.29
C LEU A 280 -17.89 18.42 22.87
N SER A 281 -19.01 18.03 22.27
CA SER A 281 -20.32 18.31 22.88
C SER A 281 -20.48 17.52 24.18
N ALA A 282 -21.32 18.02 25.10
CA ALA A 282 -21.50 17.40 26.42
C ALA A 282 -21.96 15.93 26.31
N GLY A 283 -22.84 15.62 25.34
CA GLY A 283 -23.32 14.26 25.11
C GLY A 283 -22.22 13.31 24.62
N LEU A 284 -21.36 13.78 23.70
CA LEU A 284 -20.24 12.97 23.21
C LEU A 284 -19.16 12.79 24.28
N GLN A 285 -18.84 13.84 25.03
CA GLN A 285 -17.89 13.75 26.15
C GLN A 285 -18.36 12.72 27.19
N GLN A 286 -19.64 12.78 27.58
CA GLN A 286 -20.21 11.83 28.53
C GLN A 286 -20.13 10.38 28.01
N ALA A 287 -20.36 10.15 26.71
CA ALA A 287 -20.21 8.83 26.12
C ALA A 287 -18.75 8.34 26.20
N LEU A 288 -17.78 9.21 25.91
CA LEU A 288 -16.35 8.89 25.95
C LEU A 288 -15.81 8.64 27.35
N ASP A 289 -16.36 9.27 28.38
CA ASP A 289 -15.93 9.08 29.77
C ASP A 289 -16.16 7.63 30.24
N THR A 290 -17.07 6.90 29.59
CA THR A 290 -17.35 5.48 29.88
C THR A 290 -16.43 4.51 29.14
N VAL A 291 -15.65 5.00 28.17
CA VAL A 291 -14.82 4.19 27.27
C VAL A 291 -13.35 4.33 27.68
N PRO A 292 -12.64 3.20 27.93
CA PRO A 292 -11.22 3.24 28.25
C PRO A 292 -10.41 3.67 27.03
N CYS A 293 -9.22 4.21 27.27
CA CYS A 293 -8.28 4.52 26.20
C CYS A 293 -7.76 3.23 25.56
N ALA A 294 -7.88 3.08 24.24
CA ALA A 294 -7.43 1.91 23.50
C ALA A 294 -5.92 1.99 23.18
N ASP A 295 -5.43 3.17 22.83
CA ASP A 295 -4.02 3.42 22.53
C ASP A 295 -3.47 4.51 23.44
N PHE A 296 -2.42 4.18 24.19
CA PHE A 296 -1.60 5.15 24.90
C PHE A 296 -0.18 5.07 24.35
N THR A 297 0.26 6.07 23.59
CA THR A 297 1.68 6.20 23.26
C THR A 297 2.35 7.02 24.36
N ASP A 298 3.19 6.37 25.17
CA ASP A 298 4.11 7.06 26.08
C ASP A 298 5.06 7.93 25.25
N ASN A 299 4.85 9.25 25.30
CA ASN A 299 5.70 10.38 24.88
C ASN A 299 6.42 10.30 23.50
N PRO A 300 6.33 11.33 22.62
CA PRO A 300 5.85 12.69 22.89
C PRO A 300 4.34 12.90 22.70
N GLY A 301 3.58 11.84 22.41
CA GLY A 301 2.24 11.98 21.85
C GLY A 301 1.11 12.29 22.83
N ASN A 302 1.11 11.70 24.04
CA ASN A 302 -0.06 11.65 24.95
C ASN A 302 -1.39 11.50 24.19
N ARG A 303 -1.37 10.71 23.11
CA ARG A 303 -2.53 10.50 22.27
C ARG A 303 -3.39 9.45 22.94
N CYS A 304 -4.69 9.72 23.02
CA CYS A 304 -5.65 8.74 23.47
C CYS A 304 -6.69 8.51 22.39
N ALA A 305 -6.72 7.31 21.83
CA ALA A 305 -7.79 6.87 20.94
C ALA A 305 -8.84 6.09 21.73
N LYS A 306 -10.11 6.43 21.54
CA LYS A 306 -11.26 5.73 22.14
C LYS A 306 -12.20 5.28 21.03
N ASP A 307 -12.45 3.98 20.95
CA ASP A 307 -13.44 3.40 20.05
C ASP A 307 -14.80 3.37 20.73
N LEU A 308 -15.82 3.93 20.08
CA LEU A 308 -17.19 3.95 20.59
C LEU A 308 -18.19 3.75 19.46
N PHE A 309 -19.42 3.40 19.81
CA PHE A 309 -20.50 3.27 18.83
C PHE A 309 -21.65 4.18 19.27
N TYR A 310 -21.55 5.45 18.92
CA TYR A 310 -22.45 6.50 19.40
C TYR A 310 -23.28 7.08 18.24
N PRO A 311 -24.56 6.70 18.11
CA PRO A 311 -25.42 7.20 17.03
C PRO A 311 -25.78 8.67 17.27
N VAL A 312 -25.71 9.47 16.21
CA VAL A 312 -25.97 10.90 16.22
C VAL A 312 -26.87 11.26 15.03
N ASN A 313 -27.93 12.01 15.30
CA ASN A 313 -28.82 12.51 14.25
C ASN A 313 -28.19 13.68 13.50
N ALA A 314 -28.56 13.85 12.23
CA ALA A 314 -28.17 15.00 11.41
C ALA A 314 -28.42 16.33 12.14
N GLY A 315 -27.48 17.28 12.01
CA GLY A 315 -27.56 18.61 12.60
C GLY A 315 -27.28 18.69 14.11
N THR A 316 -27.04 17.56 14.78
CA THR A 316 -26.69 17.55 16.21
C THR A 316 -25.26 18.06 16.41
N GLU A 317 -25.05 18.96 17.37
CA GLU A 317 -23.70 19.41 17.74
C GLU A 317 -22.88 18.25 18.35
N ILE A 318 -21.74 17.95 17.73
CA ILE A 318 -20.79 16.91 18.17
C ILE A 318 -19.51 17.51 18.73
N GLY A 319 -19.23 18.78 18.47
CA GLY A 319 -18.06 19.47 18.98
C GLY A 319 -17.99 20.92 18.54
N ARG A 320 -16.79 21.49 18.62
CA ARG A 320 -16.50 22.85 18.16
C ARG A 320 -15.23 22.89 17.33
N VAL A 321 -15.21 23.71 16.28
CA VAL A 321 -14.09 23.82 15.32
C VAL A 321 -13.68 25.28 15.13
N GLY A 322 -12.52 25.51 14.52
CA GLY A 322 -11.94 26.85 14.32
C GLY A 322 -10.74 27.10 15.24
N HIS A 323 -10.82 28.15 16.06
CA HIS A 323 -9.69 28.68 16.82
C HIS A 323 -8.53 29.08 15.89
N LEU A 324 -7.30 29.12 16.41
CA LEU A 324 -6.11 29.54 15.67
C LEU A 324 -5.72 28.60 14.51
N GLN A 325 -6.37 27.45 14.33
CA GLN A 325 -6.14 26.61 13.14
C GLN A 325 -6.85 27.20 11.92
N GLY A 326 -8.02 27.80 12.13
CA GLY A 326 -8.82 28.45 11.09
C GLY A 326 -9.55 27.49 10.14
N ASN A 327 -9.23 26.19 10.14
CA ASN A 327 -9.93 25.16 9.37
C ASN A 327 -10.10 23.85 10.15
N PHE A 328 -10.94 22.98 9.59
CA PHE A 328 -11.19 21.61 10.04
C PHE A 328 -11.58 20.72 8.87
#